data_AF-A0A1V9ZTA6-F1
#
_entry.id   AF-A0A1V9ZTA6-F1
#
_cell.length_a   1.000
_cell.length_b   1.000
_cell.length_c   1.000
_cell.angle_alpha   90.00
_cell.angle_beta   90.00
_cell.angle_gamma   90.00
#
_symmetry.space_group_name_H-M   'P 1'
#
loop_
_entity.id
_entity.type
_entity.pdbx_description
1 polymer ?
#
loop_
_entity_poly.entity_id
_entity_poly.type
_entity_poly.pdbx_seq_one_letter_code
_entity_poly.pdbx_strand_id
1 'polypeptide(L)'
;MHEHIVTKRLDDRAMHPVDHPLAYPSSSSIADKYHTWRECDEYLTKYKEIARGGQAKAQEEAYVKALLCTGRALAPVITNQWVQCAKRQSPQHPQCIVLKRMLDRSLRVEGQALLRHMAPETFK
;
A
#
# COMPACT_ATOMS: atom_id res chain seq x y z
N MET A 1 -26.69 -1.76 -13.85
CA MET A 1 -25.87 -0.65 -14.40
C MET A 1 -25.27 0.08 -13.21
N HIS A 2 -24.02 -0.07 -12.80
CA HIS A 2 -22.82 -0.47 -13.54
C HIS A 2 -21.88 -1.31 -12.68
N GLU A 3 -21.41 -2.39 -13.29
CA GLU A 3 -20.28 -3.20 -12.87
C GLU A 3 -19.00 -2.34 -12.93
N HIS A 4 -18.42 -1.94 -11.80
CA HIS A 4 -17.01 -1.52 -11.77
C HIS A 4 -16.32 -1.78 -10.42
N ILE A 5 -16.78 -2.78 -9.66
CA ILE A 5 -16.06 -3.27 -8.47
C ILE A 5 -15.04 -4.36 -8.87
N VAL A 6 -14.48 -4.34 -10.07
CA VAL A 6 -13.35 -5.23 -10.42
C VAL A 6 -12.48 -4.61 -11.50
N THR A 7 -11.75 -3.53 -11.20
CA THR A 7 -10.46 -3.31 -11.87
C THR A 7 -9.40 -2.95 -10.86
N LYS A 8 -8.54 -3.95 -10.61
CA LYS A 8 -7.25 -3.84 -9.92
C LYS A 8 -6.29 -3.00 -10.77
N ARG A 9 -6.52 -1.69 -10.89
CA ARG A 9 -5.49 -0.75 -11.30
C ARG A 9 -5.44 0.32 -10.22
N LEU A 10 -4.36 0.32 -9.44
CA LEU A 10 -3.79 1.57 -8.96
C LEU A 10 -3.73 2.47 -10.20
N ASP A 11 -4.59 3.48 -10.25
CA ASP A 11 -4.69 4.37 -11.39
C ASP A 11 -3.34 5.09 -11.52
N ASP A 12 -2.51 4.65 -12.45
CA ASP A 12 -1.14 5.14 -12.67
C ASP A 12 -1.16 6.50 -13.43
N ARG A 13 -2.29 7.22 -13.40
CA ARG A 13 -2.46 8.53 -14.04
C ARG A 13 -1.92 9.63 -13.13
N ALA A 14 -1.18 10.58 -13.71
CA ALA A 14 -0.79 11.79 -13.03
C ALA A 14 -2.06 12.57 -12.64
N MET A 15 -2.32 12.69 -11.34
CA MET A 15 -3.45 13.44 -10.80
C MET A 15 -3.19 14.93 -11.00
N HIS A 16 -4.12 15.67 -11.60
CA HIS A 16 -3.98 17.11 -11.77
C HIS A 16 -3.99 17.81 -10.40
N PRO A 17 -3.27 18.94 -10.22
CA PRO A 17 -3.14 19.62 -8.92
C PRO A 17 -4.49 20.06 -8.30
N VAL A 18 -5.53 20.21 -9.12
CA VAL A 18 -6.86 20.67 -8.73
C VAL A 18 -7.79 19.52 -8.32
N ASP A 19 -7.54 18.31 -8.84
CA ASP A 19 -8.16 17.05 -8.39
C ASP A 19 -7.35 16.39 -7.27
N HIS A 20 -6.34 17.11 -6.77
CA HIS A 20 -5.42 16.59 -5.78
C HIS A 20 -6.17 16.57 -4.44
N PRO A 21 -6.26 15.42 -3.76
CA PRO A 21 -6.99 15.31 -2.52
C PRO A 21 -6.34 16.05 -1.33
N LEU A 22 -5.39 16.94 -1.60
CA LEU A 22 -4.77 17.92 -0.70
C LEU A 22 -5.49 19.28 -0.70
N ALA A 23 -6.65 19.40 -1.34
CA ALA A 23 -7.62 20.44 -0.99
C ALA A 23 -8.22 20.21 0.41
N TYR A 24 -8.00 19.03 1.01
CA TYR A 24 -8.12 18.82 2.45
C TYR A 24 -7.17 19.77 3.18
N PRO A 25 -7.51 20.35 4.34
CA PRO A 25 -6.54 21.09 5.14
C PRO A 25 -5.30 20.21 5.30
N SER A 26 -4.15 20.76 4.88
CA SER A 26 -2.81 20.15 4.85
C SER A 26 -2.28 19.70 6.22
N SER A 27 -3.15 19.61 7.21
CA SER A 27 -2.90 19.28 8.62
C SER A 27 -3.74 18.10 9.13
N SER A 28 -4.46 17.37 8.26
CA SER A 28 -5.18 16.16 8.67
C SER A 28 -4.26 14.93 8.70
N SER A 29 -4.41 14.09 9.72
CA SER A 29 -3.67 12.82 9.84
C SER A 29 -3.89 11.86 8.66
N ILE A 30 -4.97 12.06 7.89
CA ILE A 30 -5.28 11.35 6.64
C ILE A 30 -4.38 11.85 5.51
N ALA A 31 -4.20 13.16 5.38
CA ALA A 31 -3.30 13.76 4.38
C ALA A 31 -1.84 13.32 4.62
N ASP A 32 -1.39 13.31 5.88
CA ASP A 32 -0.03 12.85 6.23
C ASP A 32 0.18 11.36 5.90
N LYS A 33 -0.81 10.52 6.22
CA LYS A 33 -0.78 9.09 5.85
C LYS A 33 -0.75 8.90 4.33
N TYR A 34 -1.51 9.70 3.59
CA TYR A 34 -1.51 9.66 2.13
C TYR A 34 -0.17 10.09 1.56
N HIS A 35 0.40 11.20 2.01
CA HIS A 35 1.74 11.63 1.60
C HIS A 35 2.80 10.56 1.85
N THR A 36 2.84 10.02 3.08
CA THR A 36 3.79 8.96 3.45
C THR A 36 3.59 7.70 2.60
N TRP A 37 2.35 7.37 2.24
CA TRP A 37 2.07 6.24 1.35
C TRP A 37 2.53 6.50 -0.09
N ARG A 38 2.37 7.73 -0.61
CA ARG A 38 2.82 8.12 -1.96
C ARG A 38 4.34 8.10 -2.11
N GLU A 39 5.10 8.32 -1.04
CA GLU A 39 6.57 8.13 -1.06
C GLU A 39 6.97 6.68 -1.39
N CYS A 40 6.07 5.72 -1.19
CA CYS A 40 6.29 4.32 -1.55
C CYS A 40 6.05 3.99 -3.04
N ASP A 41 5.62 4.96 -3.86
CA ASP A 41 5.30 4.74 -5.28
C ASP A 41 6.49 4.20 -6.08
N GLU A 42 7.72 4.59 -5.74
CA GLU A 42 8.92 4.08 -6.40
C GLU A 42 9.07 2.56 -6.22
N TYR A 43 8.78 2.05 -5.02
CA TYR A 43 8.88 0.62 -4.70
C TYR A 43 7.77 -0.18 -5.37
N LEU A 44 6.56 0.40 -5.41
CA LEU A 44 5.41 -0.19 -6.09
C LEU A 44 5.64 -0.27 -7.60
N THR A 45 6.17 0.80 -8.19
CA THR A 45 6.51 0.86 -9.63
C THR A 45 7.57 -0.18 -9.96
N LYS A 46 8.67 -0.22 -9.21
CA LYS A 46 9.75 -1.19 -9.39
C LYS A 46 9.28 -2.64 -9.24
N TYR A 47 8.40 -2.91 -8.27
CA TYR A 47 7.79 -4.24 -8.13
C TYR A 47 6.95 -4.61 -9.35
N LYS A 48 6.11 -3.70 -9.87
CA LYS A 48 5.29 -3.94 -11.07
C LYS A 48 6.17 -4.22 -12.30
N GLU A 49 7.26 -3.47 -12.48
CA GLU A 49 8.21 -3.66 -13.57
C GLU A 49 8.87 -5.05 -13.52
N ILE A 50 9.40 -5.43 -12.35
CA ILE A 50 10.04 -6.74 -12.15
C ILE A 50 9.02 -7.88 -12.31
N ALA A 51 7.78 -7.70 -11.83
CA ALA A 51 6.72 -8.68 -11.98
C ALA A 51 6.35 -8.92 -13.46
N ARG A 52 6.46 -7.91 -14.33
CA ARG A 52 6.28 -8.06 -15.79
C ARG A 52 7.43 -8.84 -16.44
N GLY A 53 8.63 -8.77 -15.88
CA GLY A 53 9.83 -9.44 -16.38
C GLY A 53 9.95 -10.93 -16.03
N GLY A 54 9.03 -11.49 -15.23
CA GLY A 54 8.98 -12.93 -14.94
C GLY A 54 10.09 -13.49 -14.04
N GLN A 55 10.90 -12.64 -13.39
CA GLN A 55 11.99 -13.06 -12.53
C GLN A 55 11.49 -13.33 -11.09
N ALA A 56 11.14 -14.58 -10.77
CA ALA A 56 10.48 -14.95 -9.51
C ALA A 56 11.23 -14.48 -8.24
N LYS A 57 12.57 -14.65 -8.20
CA LYS A 57 13.38 -14.24 -7.04
C LYS A 57 13.44 -12.73 -6.87
N ALA A 58 13.71 -11.99 -7.95
CA ALA A 58 13.73 -10.53 -7.93
C ALA A 58 12.33 -9.96 -7.61
N GLN A 59 11.27 -10.63 -8.06
CA GLN A 59 9.89 -10.26 -7.77
C GLN A 59 9.57 -10.41 -6.28
N GLU A 60 10.01 -11.49 -5.63
CA GLU A 60 9.82 -11.68 -4.19
C GLU A 60 10.55 -10.60 -3.38
N GLU A 61 11.80 -10.29 -3.74
CA GLU A 61 12.58 -9.23 -3.08
C GLU A 61 11.94 -7.84 -3.25
N ALA A 62 11.51 -7.51 -4.47
CA ALA A 62 10.83 -6.25 -4.76
C ALA A 62 9.48 -6.16 -4.04
N TYR A 63 8.73 -7.27 -3.99
CA TYR A 63 7.48 -7.36 -3.24
C TYR A 63 7.69 -7.06 -1.76
N VAL A 64 8.69 -7.66 -1.13
CA VAL A 64 8.98 -7.43 0.30
C VAL A 64 9.34 -5.97 0.56
N LYS A 65 10.12 -5.32 -0.31
CA LYS A 65 10.45 -3.90 -0.18
C LYS A 65 9.20 -3.01 -0.30
N ALA A 66 8.36 -3.26 -1.29
CA ALA A 66 7.09 -2.55 -1.47
C ALA A 66 6.18 -2.75 -0.24
N LEU A 67 6.01 -4.00 0.20
CA LEU A 67 5.18 -4.36 1.35
C LEU A 67 5.65 -3.68 2.65
N LEU A 68 6.96 -3.61 2.87
CA LEU A 68 7.54 -2.95 4.03
C LEU A 68 7.30 -1.43 4.02
N CYS A 69 7.50 -0.78 2.87
CA CYS A 69 7.25 0.65 2.74
C CYS A 69 5.77 0.96 2.99
N THR A 70 4.87 0.32 2.24
CA THR A 70 3.42 0.54 2.38
C THR A 70 2.91 0.12 3.75
N GLY A 71 3.47 -0.97 4.30
CA GLY A 71 3.17 -1.47 5.64
C GLY A 71 3.47 -0.46 6.73
N ARG A 72 4.64 0.18 6.68
CA ARG A 72 5.02 1.21 7.66
C ARG A 72 4.13 2.45 7.55
N ALA A 73 3.74 2.82 6.34
CA ALA A 73 2.87 3.98 6.11
C ALA A 73 1.43 3.75 6.59
N LEU A 74 0.84 2.61 6.25
CA LEU A 74 -0.60 2.36 6.44
C LEU A 74 -0.92 1.47 7.63
N ALA A 75 -0.08 0.48 7.94
CA ALA A 75 -0.35 -0.53 8.96
C ALA A 75 0.90 -0.83 9.83
N PRO A 76 1.43 0.17 10.56
CA PRO A 76 2.75 0.08 11.20
C PRO A 76 2.84 -1.02 12.27
N VAL A 77 1.76 -1.24 13.03
CA VAL A 77 1.73 -2.23 14.13
C VAL A 77 1.94 -3.64 13.61
N ILE A 78 1.12 -4.09 12.65
CA ILE A 78 1.19 -5.43 12.08
C ILE A 78 2.47 -5.61 11.24
N THR A 79 2.95 -4.55 10.60
CA THR A 79 4.24 -4.56 9.88
C THR A 79 5.39 -4.83 10.84
N ASN A 80 5.44 -4.15 11.99
CA ASN A 80 6.46 -4.39 13.00
C ASN A 80 6.40 -5.80 13.57
N GLN A 81 5.20 -6.33 13.85
CA GLN A 81 5.03 -7.72 14.28
C GLN A 81 5.57 -8.71 13.25
N TRP A 82 5.26 -8.50 11.96
CA TRP A 82 5.78 -9.34 10.89
C TRP A 82 7.31 -9.28 10.78
N VAL A 83 7.91 -8.08 10.82
CA VAL A 83 9.37 -7.90 10.77
C VAL A 83 10.05 -8.59 11.94
N GLN A 84 9.52 -8.46 13.15
CA GLN A 84 10.06 -9.11 14.34
C GLN A 84 9.97 -10.63 14.24
N CYS A 85 8.86 -11.16 13.72
CA CYS A 85 8.70 -12.59 13.44
C CYS A 85 9.74 -13.08 12.43
N ALA A 86 9.83 -12.41 11.28
CA ALA A 86 10.73 -12.78 10.19
C ALA A 86 12.21 -12.79 10.65
N LYS A 87 12.61 -11.84 11.50
CA LYS A 87 13.95 -11.77 12.10
C LYS A 87 14.24 -12.94 13.06
N ARG A 88 13.25 -13.39 13.82
CA ARG A 88 13.44 -14.43 14.86
C ARG A 88 13.32 -15.85 14.33
N GLN A 89 12.41 -16.09 13.39
CA GLN A 89 11.97 -17.46 13.06
C GLN A 89 12.08 -17.80 11.56
N SER A 90 12.50 -16.87 10.70
CA SER A 90 12.45 -16.92 9.23
C SER A 90 11.09 -16.47 8.63
N PRO A 91 11.07 -15.77 7.48
CA PRO A 91 9.84 -15.37 6.79
C PRO A 91 8.92 -16.56 6.41
N GLN A 92 9.47 -17.75 6.20
CA GLN A 92 8.70 -18.96 5.86
C GLN A 92 8.09 -19.67 7.06
N HIS A 93 8.36 -19.21 8.29
CA HIS A 93 7.76 -19.79 9.47
C HIS A 93 6.23 -19.59 9.45
N PRO A 94 5.42 -20.59 9.84
CA PRO A 94 3.95 -20.51 9.75
C PRO A 94 3.36 -19.26 10.43
N GLN A 95 3.90 -18.86 11.58
CA GLN A 95 3.47 -17.65 12.29
C GLN A 95 3.75 -16.37 11.48
N CYS A 96 4.91 -16.29 10.83
CA CYS A 96 5.28 -15.13 10.02
C CYS A 96 4.47 -15.07 8.72
N ILE A 97 4.10 -16.23 8.15
CA ILE A 97 3.17 -16.30 7.01
C ILE A 97 1.80 -15.76 7.39
N VAL A 98 1.28 -16.10 8.57
CA VAL A 98 0.00 -15.57 9.07
C VAL A 98 0.08 -14.05 9.24
N LEU A 99 1.13 -13.54 9.89
CA LEU A 99 1.34 -12.10 10.06
C LEU A 99 1.47 -11.37 8.71
N LYS A 100 2.13 -11.97 7.72
CA LYS A 100 2.23 -11.45 6.35
C LYS A 100 0.85 -11.32 5.71
N ARG A 101 0.01 -12.37 5.82
CA ARG A 101 -1.37 -12.34 5.29
C ARG A 101 -2.25 -11.32 6.01
N MET A 102 -2.07 -11.14 7.32
CA MET A 102 -2.77 -10.09 8.07
C MET A 102 -2.32 -8.71 7.61
N LEU A 103 -1.02 -8.49 7.44
CA LEU A 103 -0.48 -7.26 6.88
C LEU A 103 -1.07 -6.96 5.48
N ASP A 104 -1.09 -7.93 4.57
CA ASP A 104 -1.68 -7.77 3.23
C ASP A 104 -3.15 -7.37 3.29
N ARG A 105 -3.92 -7.91 4.26
CA ARG A 105 -5.33 -7.56 4.47
C ARG A 105 -5.48 -6.16 5.05
N SER A 106 -4.70 -5.80 6.08
CA SER A 106 -4.70 -4.47 6.68
C SER A 106 -4.37 -3.40 5.63
N LEU A 107 -3.37 -3.63 4.78
CA LEU A 107 -3.02 -2.71 3.70
C LEU A 107 -4.18 -2.45 2.73
N ARG A 108 -4.96 -3.47 2.40
CA ARG A 108 -6.14 -3.29 1.53
C ARG A 108 -7.21 -2.46 2.21
N VAL A 109 -7.49 -2.72 3.49
CA VAL A 109 -8.51 -1.99 4.24
C VAL A 109 -8.11 -0.53 4.44
N GLU A 110 -6.90 -0.28 4.94
CA GLU A 110 -6.38 1.06 5.18
C GLU A 110 -6.25 1.85 3.87
N GLY A 111 -5.74 1.22 2.81
CA GLY A 111 -5.67 1.84 1.48
C GLY A 111 -7.06 2.20 0.92
N GLN A 112 -8.05 1.32 1.07
CA GLN A 112 -9.42 1.63 0.65
C GLN A 112 -10.07 2.73 1.49
N ALA A 113 -9.87 2.72 2.81
CA ALA A 113 -10.38 3.76 3.70
C ALA A 113 -9.77 5.11 3.33
N LEU A 114 -8.46 5.15 3.12
CA LEU A 114 -7.73 6.34 2.70
C LEU A 114 -8.27 6.88 1.37
N LEU A 115 -8.41 6.03 0.35
CA LEU A 115 -8.95 6.44 -0.95
C LEU A 115 -10.40 6.96 -0.86
N ARG A 116 -11.23 6.40 0.03
CA ARG A 116 -12.60 6.89 0.26
C ARG A 116 -12.64 8.27 0.88
N HIS A 117 -11.77 8.55 1.85
CA HIS A 117 -11.66 9.88 2.46
C HIS A 117 -11.12 10.95 1.51
N MET A 118 -10.46 10.51 0.44
CA MET A 118 -9.88 11.37 -0.59
C MET A 118 -10.77 11.45 -1.84
N ALA A 119 -11.97 10.84 -1.83
CA ALA A 119 -12.88 10.86 -2.96
C ALA A 119 -13.50 12.26 -3.13
N PRO A 120 -13.67 12.77 -4.37
CA PRO A 120 -14.23 14.10 -4.61
C PRO A 120 -15.62 14.30 -3.99
N GLU A 121 -16.40 13.23 -3.85
CA GLU A 121 -17.75 13.28 -3.26
C GLU A 121 -17.79 13.61 -1.76
N THR A 122 -16.67 13.42 -1.04
CA THR A 122 -16.55 13.80 0.38
C THR A 122 -16.24 15.29 0.60
N PHE A 123 -15.94 16.05 -0.45
CA PHE A 123 -15.72 17.50 -0.40
C PHE A 123 -17.02 18.22 -0.81
N LYS A 124 -17.98 18.32 0.11
CA LYS A 124 -19.21 19.12 -0.06
C LYS A 124 -19.25 20.26 0.94
#